data_AF-A0A7C3BP77-F1
#
_entry.id   AF-A0A7C3BP77-F1
#
_cell.length_a   1.000
_cell.length_b   1.000
_cell.length_c   1.000
_cell.angle_alpha   90.00
_cell.angle_beta   90.00
_cell.angle_gamma   90.00
#
_symmetry.space_group_name_H-M   'P 1'
#
loop_
_entity.id
_entity.type
_entity.pdbx_description
1 polymer ?
#
loop_
_entity_poly.entity_id
_entity_poly.type
_entity_poly.pdbx_seq_one_letter_code
_entity_poly.pdbx_strand_id
1 'polypeptide(L)'
;MGKDKEFEDILNECLERMLSRGETIEQCLASYPEQAAELEPLLQTALLAHEALAIKPRPEFRERARYQLRAALQEMGEKRRRFSLFSWQPRWATVVIAVLILLVVSGGTVAAASGSMPDDALYPVKLATEKVRLALTPSALGKAELYAELADRRVAEIVKMADEGKLEQMEQAVQRLSSQLMAMANLVGLGEAQPGVPMAPAPAMAPEAAPEPPARKPGVPVVPPGLKRAPPMREVPEETEVQMVPAPPIPERSPLSPEAEEEIPEEGAELDKQAKLRMIVIRNIARHQEKLRAALERVPGPARPALLRAIAASNAEYERVLKALEEEGRGKD
;
A
#
# COMPACT_ATOMS: atom_id res chain seq x y z
N MET A 1 -47.98 14.36 14.65
CA MET A 1 -46.51 14.54 14.59
C MET A 1 -45.99 14.95 13.20
N GLY A 2 -46.73 14.78 12.10
CA GLY A 2 -46.27 15.21 10.77
C GLY A 2 -46.53 16.69 10.43
N LYS A 3 -47.70 17.22 10.80
CA LYS A 3 -48.17 18.56 10.39
C LYS A 3 -47.31 19.72 10.94
N ASP A 4 -46.81 19.61 12.17
CA ASP A 4 -46.00 20.67 12.78
C ASP A 4 -44.62 20.79 12.11
N LYS A 5 -44.03 19.67 11.71
CA LYS A 5 -42.74 19.65 10.98
C LYS A 5 -42.88 20.22 9.57
N GLU A 6 -43.96 19.88 8.89
CA GLU A 6 -44.25 20.39 7.56
C GLU A 6 -44.42 21.92 7.57
N PHE A 7 -45.04 22.47 8.61
CA PHE A 7 -45.13 23.93 8.80
C PHE A 7 -43.78 24.58 9.08
N GLU A 8 -42.96 24.01 9.97
CA GLU A 8 -41.61 24.52 10.26
C GLU A 8 -40.70 24.54 9.02
N ASP A 9 -40.79 23.51 8.18
CA ASP A 9 -40.06 23.42 6.92
C ASP A 9 -40.50 24.52 5.94
N ILE A 10 -41.82 24.75 5.81
CA ILE A 10 -42.38 25.82 4.97
C ILE A 10 -41.93 27.21 5.48
N LEU A 11 -41.96 27.42 6.79
CA LEU A 11 -41.50 28.68 7.40
C LEU A 11 -40.01 28.92 7.14
N ASN A 12 -39.16 27.91 7.33
CA ASN A 12 -37.73 28.00 7.06
C ASN A 12 -37.44 28.29 5.58
N GLU A 13 -38.15 27.63 4.67
CA GLU A 13 -38.02 27.87 3.24
C GLU A 13 -38.38 29.32 2.87
N CYS A 14 -39.47 29.85 3.43
CA CYS A 14 -39.87 31.25 3.24
C CYS A 14 -38.79 32.22 3.77
N LEU A 15 -38.24 31.97 4.97
CA LEU A 15 -37.16 32.78 5.54
C LEU A 15 -35.89 32.76 4.69
N GLU A 16 -35.50 31.59 4.16
CA GLU A 16 -34.31 31.47 3.30
C GLU A 16 -34.48 32.27 2.00
N ARG A 17 -35.64 32.18 1.36
CA ARG A 17 -35.96 32.94 0.14
C ARG A 17 -35.99 34.44 0.39
N MET A 18 -36.60 34.89 1.50
CA MET A 18 -36.63 36.31 1.86
C MET A 18 -35.24 36.86 2.17
N LEU A 19 -34.43 36.16 2.97
CA LEU A 19 -33.12 36.66 3.43
C LEU A 19 -32.02 36.53 2.37
N SER A 20 -32.08 35.50 1.52
CA SER A 20 -31.03 35.22 0.52
C SER A 20 -31.36 35.76 -0.87
N ARG A 21 -32.64 35.72 -1.27
CA ARG A 21 -33.10 36.10 -2.63
C ARG A 21 -33.87 37.42 -2.66
N GLY A 22 -34.28 37.95 -1.50
CA GLY A 22 -34.97 39.24 -1.39
C GLY A 22 -36.45 39.20 -1.79
N GLU A 23 -37.09 38.04 -1.71
CA GLU A 23 -38.55 37.91 -1.94
C GLU A 23 -39.36 38.63 -0.86
N THR A 24 -40.57 39.10 -1.20
CA THR A 24 -41.46 39.79 -0.25
C THR A 24 -42.39 38.80 0.48
N ILE A 25 -42.94 39.21 1.63
CA ILE A 25 -43.84 38.37 2.44
C ILE A 25 -45.04 37.91 1.59
N GLU A 26 -45.60 38.80 0.77
CA GLU A 26 -46.75 38.49 -0.09
C GLU A 26 -46.43 37.41 -1.13
N GLN A 27 -45.20 37.36 -1.63
CA GLN A 27 -44.75 36.34 -2.59
C GLN A 27 -44.60 34.97 -1.91
N CYS A 28 -44.11 34.93 -0.67
CA CYS A 28 -44.07 33.72 0.13
C CYS A 28 -45.50 33.23 0.49
N LEU A 29 -46.39 34.13 0.91
CA LEU A 29 -47.77 33.79 1.26
C LEU A 29 -48.59 33.31 0.05
N ALA A 30 -48.32 33.85 -1.15
CA ALA A 30 -48.93 33.39 -2.40
C ALA A 30 -48.53 31.94 -2.75
N SER A 31 -47.37 31.48 -2.29
CA SER A 31 -46.88 30.12 -2.52
C SER A 31 -47.52 29.09 -1.58
N TYR A 32 -48.04 29.53 -0.42
CA TYR A 32 -48.63 28.68 0.61
C TYR A 32 -49.95 29.29 1.15
N PRO A 33 -51.02 29.35 0.34
CA PRO A 33 -52.26 30.04 0.68
C PRO A 33 -53.03 29.39 1.84
N GLU A 34 -52.88 28.07 2.05
CA GLU A 34 -53.57 27.36 3.13
C GLU A 34 -52.98 27.69 4.52
N GLN A 35 -51.69 28.01 4.60
CA GLN A 35 -50.96 28.31 5.82
C GLN A 35 -50.73 29.82 6.01
N ALA A 36 -51.19 30.65 5.07
CA ALA A 36 -50.90 32.08 5.02
C ALA A 36 -51.28 32.83 6.31
N ALA A 37 -52.45 32.51 6.89
CA ALA A 37 -52.93 33.14 8.12
C ALA A 37 -52.03 32.87 9.35
N GLU A 38 -51.30 31.76 9.35
CA GLU A 38 -50.38 31.38 10.44
C GLU A 38 -48.93 31.81 10.15
N LEU A 39 -48.52 31.84 8.88
CA LEU A 39 -47.16 32.24 8.46
C LEU A 39 -46.93 33.76 8.52
N GLU A 40 -47.93 34.56 8.15
CA GLU A 40 -47.82 36.02 8.07
C GLU A 40 -47.24 36.66 9.35
N PRO A 41 -47.76 36.42 10.57
CA PRO A 41 -47.22 37.04 11.77
C PRO A 41 -45.80 36.58 12.13
N LEU A 42 -45.44 35.33 11.81
CA LEU A 42 -44.11 34.78 12.07
C LEU A 42 -43.06 35.39 11.14
N LEU A 43 -43.38 35.53 9.85
CA LEU A 43 -42.50 36.16 8.86
C LEU A 43 -42.31 37.65 9.16
N GLN A 44 -43.37 38.37 9.55
CA GLN A 44 -43.26 39.76 10.00
C GLN A 44 -42.34 39.90 11.21
N THR A 45 -42.48 39.01 12.20
CA THR A 45 -41.63 39.01 13.40
C THR A 45 -40.17 38.73 13.06
N ALA A 46 -39.91 37.75 12.19
CA ALA A 46 -38.56 37.41 11.75
C ALA A 46 -37.89 38.55 10.97
N LEU A 47 -38.66 39.26 10.13
CA LEU A 47 -38.14 40.41 9.37
C LEU A 47 -37.76 41.57 10.32
N LEU A 48 -38.64 41.90 11.26
CA LEU A 48 -38.35 42.93 12.28
C LEU A 48 -37.13 42.56 13.14
N ALA A 49 -37.01 41.29 13.52
CA ALA A 49 -35.85 40.80 14.27
C ALA A 49 -34.56 40.85 13.43
N HIS A 50 -34.63 40.48 12.15
CA HIS A 50 -33.48 40.52 11.24
C HIS A 50 -33.01 41.97 11.01
N GLU A 51 -33.92 42.91 10.80
CA GLU A 51 -33.57 44.34 10.66
C GLU A 51 -32.97 44.91 11.95
N ALA A 52 -33.50 44.54 13.12
CA ALA A 52 -32.95 44.95 14.41
C ALA A 52 -31.56 44.35 14.69
N LEU A 53 -31.30 43.14 14.17
CA LEU A 53 -30.04 42.41 14.34
C LEU A 53 -29.07 42.59 13.17
N ALA A 54 -29.41 43.38 12.15
CA ALA A 54 -28.55 43.73 11.03
C ALA A 54 -27.42 44.67 11.48
N ILE A 55 -26.55 44.17 12.35
CA ILE A 55 -25.37 44.85 12.86
C ILE A 55 -24.37 44.90 11.71
N LYS A 56 -24.37 45.99 10.96
CA LYS A 56 -23.29 46.32 10.03
C LYS A 56 -22.07 46.71 10.88
N PRO A 57 -21.01 45.89 10.95
CA PRO A 57 -19.86 46.22 11.79
C PRO A 57 -19.26 47.55 11.35
N ARG A 58 -18.89 48.40 12.33
CA ARG A 58 -18.28 49.71 12.08
C ARG A 58 -17.12 49.55 11.08
N PRO A 59 -16.97 50.44 10.09
CA PRO A 59 -15.97 50.29 9.03
C PRO A 59 -14.55 50.15 9.58
N GLU A 60 -14.23 50.89 10.65
CA GLU A 60 -12.94 50.81 11.36
C GLU A 60 -12.67 49.42 11.97
N PHE A 61 -13.70 48.74 12.49
CA PHE A 61 -13.57 47.40 13.03
C PHE A 61 -13.32 46.37 11.92
N ARG A 62 -13.98 46.52 10.76
CA ARG A 62 -13.78 45.63 9.60
C ARG A 62 -12.36 45.73 9.07
N GLU A 63 -11.84 46.94 8.93
CA GLU A 63 -10.46 47.15 8.46
C GLU A 63 -9.43 46.64 9.49
N ARG A 64 -9.68 46.86 10.78
CA ARG A 64 -8.82 46.31 11.85
C ARG A 64 -8.83 44.78 11.88
N ALA A 65 -9.99 44.15 11.76
CA ALA A 65 -10.13 42.70 11.71
C ALA A 65 -9.45 42.11 10.46
N ARG A 66 -9.58 42.76 9.30
CA ARG A 66 -8.88 42.39 8.06
C ARG A 66 -7.36 42.47 8.21
N TYR A 67 -6.87 43.54 8.81
CA TYR A 67 -5.44 43.71 9.06
C TYR A 67 -4.90 42.63 10.00
N GLN A 68 -5.59 42.37 11.12
CA GLN A 68 -5.18 41.33 12.07
C GLN A 68 -5.20 39.92 11.46
N LEU A 69 -6.22 39.60 10.67
CA LEU A 69 -6.31 38.32 9.97
C LEU A 69 -5.14 38.15 8.98
N ARG A 70 -4.84 39.18 8.19
CA ARG A 70 -3.70 39.14 7.24
C ARG A 70 -2.36 39.03 7.96
N ALA A 71 -2.17 39.75 9.06
CA ALA A 71 -0.95 39.66 9.85
C ALA A 71 -0.75 38.26 10.44
N ALA A 72 -1.81 37.66 11.01
CA ALA A 72 -1.77 36.29 11.52
C ALA A 72 -1.48 35.26 10.41
N LEU A 73 -2.07 35.41 9.22
CA LEU A 73 -1.82 34.54 8.08
C LEU A 73 -0.38 34.67 7.55
N GLN A 74 0.20 35.87 7.56
CA GLN A 74 1.60 36.08 7.18
C GLN A 74 2.56 35.45 8.19
N GLU A 75 2.28 35.56 9.49
CA GLU A 75 3.09 34.93 10.53
C GLU A 75 3.08 33.39 10.41
N MET A 76 1.92 32.81 10.08
CA MET A 76 1.79 31.37 9.77
C MET A 76 2.54 30.99 8.48
N GLY A 77 2.50 31.85 7.46
CA GLY A 77 3.20 31.67 6.19
C GLY A 77 4.72 31.66 6.33
N GLU A 78 5.30 32.54 7.16
CA GLU A 78 6.75 32.59 7.37
C GLU A 78 7.31 31.40 8.17
N LYS A 79 6.53 30.85 9.10
CA LYS A 79 6.90 29.59 9.80
C LYS A 79 6.84 28.41 8.82
N ARG A 80 5.84 28.37 7.92
CA ARG A 80 5.71 27.32 6.90
C ARG A 80 6.78 27.43 5.80
N ARG A 81 7.25 28.62 5.46
CA ARG A 81 8.33 28.86 4.47
C ARG A 81 9.71 28.42 4.97
N ARG A 82 9.94 28.45 6.28
CA ARG A 82 11.14 27.89 6.94
C ARG A 82 11.17 26.36 6.95
N PHE A 83 10.01 25.71 6.86
CA PHE A 83 9.87 24.26 6.65
C PHE A 83 9.53 23.92 5.21
N SER A 84 10.14 24.61 4.24
CA SER A 84 10.11 24.19 2.85
C SER A 84 10.93 22.90 2.72
N LEU A 85 10.22 21.77 2.72
CA LEU A 85 10.73 20.43 2.42
C LEU A 85 11.42 20.33 1.04
N PHE A 86 11.34 21.38 0.21
CA PHE A 86 11.90 21.46 -1.13
C PHE A 86 13.15 22.33 -1.26
N SER A 87 13.42 23.25 -0.31
CA SER A 87 14.59 24.14 -0.41
C SER A 87 15.83 23.64 0.35
N TRP A 88 15.75 22.47 0.99
CA TRP A 88 16.87 21.79 1.61
C TRP A 88 17.01 20.37 1.06
N GLN A 89 16.96 20.21 -0.26
CA GLN A 89 17.52 19.01 -0.89
C GLN A 89 19.00 19.28 -1.17
N PRO A 90 19.91 18.79 -0.33
CA PRO A 90 21.32 18.90 -0.65
C PRO A 90 21.58 18.11 -1.94
N ARG A 91 22.46 18.62 -2.81
CA ARG A 91 22.75 18.07 -4.15
C ARG A 91 23.11 16.57 -4.17
N TRP A 92 23.47 15.98 -3.03
CA TRP A 92 23.64 14.53 -2.90
C TRP A 92 22.33 13.75 -2.94
N ALA A 93 21.20 14.33 -2.51
CA ALA A 93 19.88 13.69 -2.56
C ALA A 93 19.42 13.47 -4.01
N THR A 94 19.68 14.42 -4.91
CA THR A 94 19.40 14.26 -6.34
C THR A 94 20.25 13.16 -6.98
N VAL A 95 21.49 12.97 -6.53
CA VAL A 95 22.35 11.87 -6.99
C VAL A 95 21.86 10.53 -6.47
N VAL A 96 21.49 10.44 -5.19
CA VAL A 96 20.92 9.22 -4.59
C VAL A 96 19.60 8.85 -5.27
N ILE A 97 18.73 9.82 -5.53
CA ILE A 97 17.47 9.61 -6.24
C ILE A 97 17.73 9.20 -7.69
N ALA A 98 18.65 9.87 -8.41
CA ALA A 98 19.01 9.50 -9.77
C ALA A 98 19.62 8.10 -9.86
N VAL A 99 20.46 7.70 -8.90
CA VAL A 99 21.00 6.33 -8.80
C VAL A 99 19.90 5.33 -8.46
N LEU A 100 18.99 5.63 -7.54
CA LEU A 100 17.84 4.78 -7.24
C LEU A 100 16.94 4.62 -8.48
N ILE A 101 16.65 5.70 -9.20
CA ILE A 101 15.88 5.67 -10.44
C ILE A 101 16.64 4.86 -11.51
N LEU A 102 17.95 5.07 -11.67
CA LEU A 102 18.78 4.29 -12.61
C LEU A 102 18.79 2.79 -12.25
N LEU A 103 18.87 2.46 -10.96
CA LEU A 103 18.83 1.08 -10.47
C LEU A 103 17.44 0.44 -10.66
N VAL A 104 16.37 1.23 -10.58
CA VAL A 104 15.00 0.80 -10.88
C VAL A 104 14.77 0.65 -12.39
N VAL A 105 15.25 1.60 -13.20
CA VAL A 105 15.10 1.62 -14.67
C VAL A 105 15.97 0.54 -15.33
N SER A 106 17.13 0.22 -14.76
CA SER A 106 18.00 -0.82 -15.30
C SER A 106 17.45 -2.25 -15.17
N GLY A 107 16.39 -2.48 -14.38
CA GLY A 107 15.73 -3.78 -14.21
C GLY A 107 16.59 -4.89 -13.56
N GLY A 108 17.92 -4.76 -13.59
CA GLY A 108 18.87 -5.76 -13.10
C GLY A 108 18.83 -5.96 -11.59
N THR A 109 18.52 -4.91 -10.82
CA THR A 109 18.38 -5.04 -9.36
C THR A 109 17.12 -5.82 -8.97
N VAL A 110 16.01 -5.63 -9.68
CA VAL A 110 14.74 -6.35 -9.42
C VAL A 110 14.87 -7.81 -9.85
N ALA A 111 15.47 -8.07 -11.02
CA ALA A 111 15.74 -9.42 -11.48
C ALA A 111 16.68 -10.18 -10.53
N ALA A 112 17.79 -9.56 -10.10
CA ALA A 112 18.71 -10.16 -9.13
C ALA A 112 18.09 -10.32 -7.73
N ALA A 113 17.31 -9.35 -7.26
CA ALA A 113 16.63 -9.43 -5.97
C ALA A 113 15.57 -10.55 -5.92
N SER A 114 14.92 -10.88 -7.04
CA SER A 114 13.96 -11.98 -7.08
C SER A 114 14.54 -13.34 -6.67
N GLY A 115 15.82 -13.56 -6.95
CA GLY A 115 16.59 -14.76 -6.58
C GLY A 115 17.28 -14.70 -5.22
N SER A 116 17.19 -13.56 -4.51
CA SER A 116 17.85 -13.37 -3.21
C SER A 116 17.23 -14.23 -2.10
N MET A 117 18.07 -14.64 -1.16
CA MET A 117 17.78 -15.45 0.02
C MET A 117 17.67 -14.58 1.28
N PRO A 118 17.08 -15.09 2.38
CA PRO A 118 16.85 -14.29 3.59
C PRO A 118 18.09 -13.61 4.19
N ASP A 119 19.28 -14.12 3.92
CA ASP A 119 20.58 -13.61 4.37
C ASP A 119 21.29 -12.70 3.35
N ASP A 120 20.76 -12.56 2.13
CA ASP A 120 21.33 -11.71 1.09
C ASP A 120 20.98 -10.23 1.28
N ALA A 121 21.91 -9.34 0.93
CA ALA A 121 21.73 -7.90 1.04
C ALA A 121 20.54 -7.34 0.22
N LEU A 122 20.14 -8.02 -0.86
CA LEU A 122 19.02 -7.62 -1.73
C LEU A 122 17.66 -8.18 -1.28
N TYR A 123 17.61 -9.00 -0.23
CA TYR A 123 16.36 -9.59 0.26
C TYR A 123 15.30 -8.56 0.70
N PRO A 124 15.64 -7.44 1.35
CA PRO A 124 14.65 -6.41 1.64
C PRO A 124 14.00 -5.83 0.37
N VAL A 125 14.76 -5.74 -0.72
CA VAL A 125 14.25 -5.29 -2.03
C VAL A 125 13.28 -6.32 -2.59
N LYS A 126 13.59 -7.62 -2.50
CA LYS A 126 12.65 -8.71 -2.84
C LYS A 126 11.32 -8.55 -2.12
N LEU A 127 11.35 -8.42 -0.80
CA LEU A 127 10.14 -8.27 0.01
C LEU A 127 9.35 -7.00 -0.34
N ALA A 128 10.02 -5.89 -0.63
CA ALA A 128 9.38 -4.66 -1.06
C ALA A 128 8.67 -4.83 -2.41
N THR A 129 9.34 -5.45 -3.40
CA THR A 129 8.75 -5.71 -4.73
C THR A 129 7.53 -6.63 -4.65
N GLU A 130 7.56 -7.65 -3.79
CA GLU A 130 6.42 -8.54 -3.57
C GLU A 130 5.23 -7.82 -2.93
N LYS A 131 5.47 -6.94 -1.95
CA LYS A 131 4.42 -6.11 -1.34
C LYS A 131 3.80 -5.14 -2.34
N VAL A 132 4.61 -4.52 -3.21
CA VAL A 132 4.10 -3.65 -4.27
C VAL A 132 3.24 -4.45 -5.25
N ARG A 133 3.68 -5.64 -5.65
CA ARG A 133 2.90 -6.53 -6.52
C ARG A 133 1.55 -6.89 -5.87
N LEU A 134 1.54 -7.26 -4.59
CA LEU A 134 0.32 -7.54 -3.83
C LEU A 134 -0.62 -6.33 -3.71
N ALA A 135 -0.07 -5.13 -3.53
CA ALA A 135 -0.86 -3.90 -3.41
C ALA A 135 -1.50 -3.47 -4.74
N LEU A 136 -0.80 -3.73 -5.85
CA LEU A 136 -1.27 -3.40 -7.20
C LEU A 136 -2.19 -4.47 -7.80
N THR A 137 -2.30 -5.65 -7.20
CA THR A 137 -3.28 -6.67 -7.60
C THR A 137 -4.64 -6.33 -7.00
N PRO A 138 -5.68 -6.00 -7.79
CA PRO A 138 -6.95 -5.51 -7.25
C PRO A 138 -7.84 -6.62 -6.67
N SER A 139 -7.90 -7.79 -7.31
CA SER A 139 -8.86 -8.85 -6.97
C SER A 139 -8.41 -9.73 -5.80
N ALA A 140 -9.38 -10.21 -4.99
CA ALA A 140 -9.12 -11.13 -3.89
C ALA A 140 -8.56 -12.47 -4.39
N LEU A 141 -9.17 -13.06 -5.43
CA LEU A 141 -8.66 -14.27 -6.08
C LEU A 141 -7.26 -14.06 -6.69
N GLY A 142 -7.00 -12.91 -7.31
CA GLY A 142 -5.67 -12.59 -7.86
C GLY A 142 -4.60 -12.44 -6.77
N LYS A 143 -4.93 -11.82 -5.63
CA LYS A 143 -4.05 -11.77 -4.46
C LYS A 143 -3.82 -13.16 -3.87
N ALA A 144 -4.84 -14.02 -3.83
CA ALA A 144 -4.73 -15.40 -3.38
C ALA A 144 -3.80 -16.23 -4.29
N GLU A 145 -3.93 -16.10 -5.61
CA GLU A 145 -2.98 -16.70 -6.57
C GLU A 145 -1.55 -16.22 -6.31
N LEU A 146 -1.36 -14.92 -6.08
CA LEU A 146 -0.04 -14.36 -5.77
C LEU A 146 0.52 -14.89 -4.44
N TYR A 147 -0.30 -15.03 -3.40
CA TYR A 147 0.14 -15.67 -2.16
C TYR A 147 0.55 -17.13 -2.36
N ALA A 148 -0.14 -17.88 -3.24
CA ALA A 148 0.27 -19.23 -3.60
C ALA A 148 1.66 -19.26 -4.29
N GLU A 149 1.94 -18.33 -5.20
CA GLU A 149 3.27 -18.17 -5.81
C GLU A 149 4.35 -17.81 -4.78
N LEU A 150 4.02 -16.93 -3.84
CA LEU A 150 4.98 -16.53 -2.80
C LEU A 150 5.26 -17.69 -1.83
N ALA A 151 4.25 -18.50 -1.50
CA ALA A 151 4.42 -19.70 -0.69
C ALA A 151 5.42 -20.69 -1.33
N ASP A 152 5.36 -20.89 -2.66
CA ASP A 152 6.35 -21.68 -3.40
C ASP A 152 7.79 -21.17 -3.16
N ARG A 153 7.97 -19.84 -3.18
CA ARG A 153 9.29 -19.21 -2.93
C ARG A 153 9.72 -19.40 -1.48
N ARG A 154 8.83 -19.23 -0.51
CA ARG A 154 9.17 -19.43 0.91
C ARG A 154 9.58 -20.86 1.20
N VAL A 155 8.92 -21.86 0.60
CA VAL A 155 9.36 -23.26 0.73
C VAL A 155 10.77 -23.46 0.16
N ALA A 156 11.09 -22.88 -0.99
CA ALA A 156 12.45 -22.97 -1.53
C ALA A 156 13.50 -22.33 -0.61
N GLU A 157 13.17 -21.18 0.00
CA GLU A 157 14.03 -20.53 1.00
C GLU A 157 14.19 -21.37 2.27
N ILE A 158 13.10 -21.95 2.79
CA ILE A 158 13.13 -22.85 3.94
C ILE A 158 14.07 -24.02 3.66
N VAL A 159 13.91 -24.69 2.52
CA VAL A 159 14.77 -25.83 2.14
C VAL A 159 16.23 -25.40 2.08
N LYS A 160 16.54 -24.27 1.43
CA LYS A 160 17.94 -23.80 1.33
C LYS A 160 18.53 -23.44 2.70
N MET A 161 17.81 -22.70 3.54
CA MET A 161 18.28 -22.32 4.87
C MET A 161 18.43 -23.54 5.79
N ALA A 162 17.56 -24.53 5.63
CA ALA A 162 17.61 -25.79 6.33
C ALA A 162 18.85 -26.61 5.93
N ASP A 163 19.14 -26.71 4.62
CA ASP A 163 20.33 -27.37 4.08
C ASP A 163 21.63 -26.69 4.55
N GLU A 164 21.64 -25.36 4.69
CA GLU A 164 22.77 -24.57 5.17
C GLU A 164 22.89 -24.49 6.70
N GLY A 165 21.95 -25.08 7.45
CA GLY A 165 21.93 -25.05 8.92
C GLY A 165 21.62 -23.67 9.53
N LYS A 166 21.09 -22.73 8.73
CA LYS A 166 20.73 -21.36 9.12
C LYS A 166 19.36 -21.31 9.79
N LEU A 167 19.32 -21.72 11.06
CA LEU A 167 18.07 -21.91 11.81
C LEU A 167 17.20 -20.66 11.91
N GLU A 168 17.80 -19.51 12.20
CA GLU A 168 17.06 -18.27 12.39
C GLU A 168 16.37 -17.83 11.08
N GLN A 169 17.12 -17.83 9.97
CA GLN A 169 16.62 -17.48 8.65
C GLN A 169 15.55 -18.47 8.18
N MET A 170 15.75 -19.75 8.47
CA MET A 170 14.75 -20.79 8.22
C MET A 170 13.46 -20.49 9.00
N GLU A 171 13.53 -20.23 10.30
CA GLU A 171 12.35 -19.91 11.11
C GLU A 171 11.62 -18.65 10.62
N GLN A 172 12.35 -17.62 10.21
CA GLN A 172 11.74 -16.44 9.59
C GLN A 172 11.03 -16.77 8.26
N ALA A 173 11.61 -17.62 7.42
CA ALA A 173 10.98 -18.07 6.18
C ALA A 173 9.71 -18.91 6.45
N VAL A 174 9.72 -19.74 7.51
CA VAL A 174 8.55 -20.50 7.98
C VAL A 174 7.43 -19.57 8.45
N GLN A 175 7.76 -18.55 9.25
CA GLN A 175 6.78 -17.56 9.71
C GLN A 175 6.16 -16.81 8.54
N ARG A 176 6.97 -16.42 7.54
CA ARG A 176 6.48 -15.76 6.32
C ARG A 176 5.56 -16.68 5.52
N LEU A 177 5.90 -17.96 5.35
CA LEU A 177 5.04 -18.95 4.70
C LEU A 177 3.69 -19.04 5.41
N SER A 178 3.68 -19.25 6.73
CA SER A 178 2.44 -19.32 7.53
C SER A 178 1.60 -18.06 7.39
N SER A 179 2.21 -16.88 7.48
CA SER A 179 1.51 -15.60 7.31
C SER A 179 0.85 -15.46 5.94
N GLN A 180 1.53 -15.91 4.88
CA GLN A 180 1.02 -15.85 3.51
C GLN A 180 -0.14 -16.84 3.29
N LEU A 181 -0.06 -18.05 3.86
CA LEU A 181 -1.15 -19.03 3.77
C LEU A 181 -2.37 -18.59 4.58
N MET A 182 -2.19 -17.99 5.76
CA MET A 182 -3.28 -17.37 6.52
C MET A 182 -3.94 -16.22 5.74
N ALA A 183 -3.13 -15.33 5.15
CA ALA A 183 -3.65 -14.23 4.34
C ALA A 183 -4.45 -14.74 3.12
N MET A 184 -3.96 -15.79 2.47
CA MET A 184 -4.67 -16.48 1.39
C MET A 184 -5.99 -17.08 1.86
N ALA A 185 -6.00 -17.80 3.00
CA ALA A 185 -7.21 -18.39 3.57
C ALA A 185 -8.26 -17.32 3.89
N ASN A 186 -7.84 -16.21 4.49
CA ASN A 186 -8.73 -15.09 4.81
C ASN A 186 -9.30 -14.44 3.56
N LEU A 187 -8.49 -14.24 2.51
CA LEU A 187 -8.97 -13.66 1.26
C LEU A 187 -10.00 -14.55 0.56
N VAL A 188 -9.84 -15.86 0.64
CA VAL A 188 -10.78 -16.80 0.05
C VAL A 188 -12.02 -16.99 0.90
N GLY A 189 -11.90 -17.03 2.23
CA GLY A 189 -13.02 -17.32 3.14
C GLY A 189 -13.88 -16.11 3.51
N LEU A 190 -13.51 -14.89 3.10
CA LEU A 190 -14.23 -13.66 3.37
C LEU A 190 -15.09 -13.20 2.18
N GLY A 191 -15.52 -14.11 1.28
CA GLY A 191 -16.41 -13.87 0.14
C GLY A 191 -17.19 -12.56 0.22
N GLU A 192 -16.60 -11.51 -0.34
CA GLU A 192 -17.09 -10.13 -0.49
C GLU A 192 -17.68 -9.42 0.75
N ALA A 193 -16.88 -8.62 1.47
CA ALA A 193 -17.31 -7.34 2.06
C ALA A 193 -16.13 -6.40 2.36
N GLN A 194 -15.70 -5.63 1.36
CA GLN A 194 -15.59 -4.16 1.43
C GLN A 194 -15.05 -3.57 0.12
N PRO A 195 -15.93 -3.05 -0.75
CA PRO A 195 -15.55 -2.02 -1.69
C PRO A 195 -15.29 -0.73 -0.90
N GLY A 196 -14.07 -0.21 -0.96
CA GLY A 196 -13.85 1.23 -0.73
C GLY A 196 -13.62 1.71 0.70
N VAL A 197 -12.89 1.00 1.56
CA VAL A 197 -12.23 1.69 2.69
C VAL A 197 -10.81 2.05 2.26
N PRO A 198 -10.48 3.34 2.07
CA PRO A 198 -9.08 3.73 1.99
C PRO A 198 -8.45 3.36 3.33
N MET A 199 -7.59 2.34 3.32
CA MET A 199 -6.75 2.05 4.46
C MET A 199 -5.93 3.30 4.72
N ALA A 200 -6.25 3.99 5.82
CA ALA A 200 -5.48 5.13 6.29
C ALA A 200 -3.99 4.77 6.30
N PRO A 201 -3.09 5.69 5.92
CA PRO A 201 -1.67 5.40 5.97
C PRO A 201 -1.31 4.98 7.40
N ALA A 202 -0.68 3.82 7.52
CA ALA A 202 -0.13 3.32 8.78
C ALA A 202 0.71 4.44 9.43
N PRO A 203 0.66 4.58 10.77
CA PRO A 203 1.43 5.60 11.46
C PRO A 203 2.92 5.43 11.14
N ALA A 204 3.55 6.55 10.76
CA ALA A 204 4.97 6.63 10.51
C ALA A 204 5.75 6.01 11.67
N MET A 205 6.57 5.01 11.34
CA MET A 205 7.53 4.42 12.25
C MET A 205 8.46 5.53 12.75
N ALA A 206 8.43 5.76 14.06
CA ALA A 206 9.44 6.57 14.75
C ALA A 206 10.82 5.94 14.52
N PRO A 207 11.90 6.74 14.46
CA PRO A 207 13.25 6.22 14.30
C PRO A 207 13.63 5.40 15.54
N GLU A 208 13.85 4.11 15.31
CA GLU A 208 14.44 3.19 16.27
C GLU A 208 15.84 3.69 16.64
N ALA A 209 16.12 3.67 17.94
CA ALA A 209 17.28 4.28 18.56
C ALA A 209 18.61 3.72 18.02
N ALA A 210 19.59 4.61 17.88
CA ALA A 210 20.95 4.31 17.45
C ALA A 210 21.64 3.27 18.36
N PRO A 211 22.55 2.43 17.82
CA PRO A 211 23.36 1.55 18.64
C PRO A 211 24.39 2.34 19.47
N GLU A 212 24.52 1.97 20.74
CA GLU A 212 25.50 2.50 21.69
C GLU A 212 26.96 2.28 21.23
N PRO A 213 27.90 3.17 21.60
CA PRO A 213 29.30 3.06 21.20
C PRO A 213 30.05 2.02 22.04
N PRO A 214 30.96 1.21 21.45
CA PRO A 214 31.77 0.29 22.24
C PRO A 214 32.85 1.03 23.03
N ALA A 215 33.05 0.56 24.26
CA ALA A 215 34.00 1.04 25.25
C ALA A 215 35.46 1.03 24.76
N ARG A 216 36.21 2.01 25.24
CA ARG A 216 37.61 2.30 24.93
C ARG A 216 38.57 1.53 25.85
N LYS A 217 39.75 1.20 25.30
CA LYS A 217 41.15 1.25 25.84
C LYS A 217 41.91 -0.09 25.73
N PRO A 218 43.27 -0.11 25.83
CA PRO A 218 44.29 0.77 25.22
C PRO A 218 45.51 -0.04 24.64
N GLY A 219 46.38 0.58 23.81
CA GLY A 219 47.77 0.10 23.61
C GLY A 219 48.32 0.17 22.17
N VAL A 220 49.21 1.15 21.94
CA VAL A 220 50.06 1.45 20.75
C VAL A 220 51.33 0.57 20.86
N PRO A 221 52.12 0.17 19.81
CA PRO A 221 52.74 1.11 18.87
C PRO A 221 53.17 0.67 17.43
N VAL A 222 53.23 1.71 16.58
CA VAL A 222 54.29 2.05 15.59
C VAL A 222 54.58 1.07 14.43
N VAL A 223 54.40 1.60 13.21
CA VAL A 223 54.93 1.08 11.94
C VAL A 223 56.20 1.86 11.57
N PRO A 224 57.26 1.22 11.02
CA PRO A 224 58.24 1.89 10.16
C PRO A 224 58.04 1.52 8.67
N PRO A 225 58.35 2.40 7.70
CA PRO A 225 58.21 2.14 6.27
C PRO A 225 59.51 1.60 5.64
N GLY A 226 59.40 0.76 4.60
CA GLY A 226 60.57 0.21 3.91
C GLY A 226 60.27 -0.46 2.57
N LEU A 227 60.56 0.28 1.50
CA LEU A 227 60.68 -0.05 0.07
C LEU A 227 61.19 -1.48 -0.28
N LYS A 228 60.70 -2.06 -1.40
CA LYS A 228 61.49 -2.31 -2.65
C LYS A 228 60.73 -3.11 -3.75
N ARG A 229 60.69 -2.48 -4.93
CA ARG A 229 60.84 -2.94 -6.34
C ARG A 229 60.28 -4.29 -6.86
N ALA A 230 59.57 -4.18 -7.99
CA ALA A 230 59.31 -5.20 -9.04
C ALA A 230 60.60 -5.69 -9.76
N PRO A 231 60.57 -6.78 -10.57
CA PRO A 231 60.19 -6.73 -12.02
C PRO A 231 59.65 -8.10 -12.58
N PRO A 232 59.63 -8.40 -13.91
CA PRO A 232 58.66 -7.95 -14.92
C PRO A 232 57.96 -9.08 -15.74
N MET A 233 56.92 -8.66 -16.49
CA MET A 233 56.28 -9.18 -17.73
C MET A 233 56.21 -10.69 -18.07
N ARG A 234 54.99 -11.11 -18.46
CA ARG A 234 54.76 -11.95 -19.65
C ARG A 234 53.46 -11.55 -20.36
N GLU A 235 53.58 -11.43 -21.68
CA GLU A 235 52.59 -11.00 -22.69
C GLU A 235 51.49 -12.08 -22.91
N VAL A 236 50.20 -11.67 -23.01
CA VAL A 236 49.28 -11.63 -24.19
C VAL A 236 48.86 -13.04 -24.68
N PRO A 237 47.55 -13.38 -24.92
CA PRO A 237 46.66 -12.59 -25.76
C PRO A 237 45.24 -12.29 -25.29
N GLU A 238 44.80 -11.16 -25.84
CA GLU A 238 43.45 -10.61 -25.93
C GLU A 238 42.68 -11.35 -27.04
N GLU A 239 41.70 -12.14 -26.62
CA GLU A 239 40.59 -12.71 -27.39
C GLU A 239 39.40 -12.57 -26.41
N THR A 240 38.23 -12.05 -26.70
CA THR A 240 37.53 -11.73 -27.94
C THR A 240 36.52 -10.65 -27.57
N GLU A 241 36.42 -9.64 -28.43
CA GLU A 241 35.36 -8.63 -28.42
C GLU A 241 34.01 -9.33 -28.57
N VAL A 242 33.26 -9.50 -27.47
CA VAL A 242 31.85 -9.93 -27.56
C VAL A 242 31.04 -8.72 -28.00
N GLN A 243 30.91 -8.63 -29.31
CA GLN A 243 30.02 -7.74 -30.02
C GLN A 243 28.62 -7.80 -29.40
N MET A 244 28.19 -6.72 -28.75
CA MET A 244 26.80 -6.52 -28.37
C MET A 244 25.97 -6.51 -29.64
N VAL A 245 25.24 -7.60 -29.89
CA VAL A 245 24.17 -7.62 -30.89
C VAL A 245 23.04 -6.75 -30.34
N PRO A 246 22.64 -5.64 -31.00
CA PRO A 246 21.44 -4.93 -30.59
C PRO A 246 20.24 -5.85 -30.81
N ALA A 247 19.42 -6.02 -29.77
CA ALA A 247 18.14 -6.70 -29.90
C ALA A 247 17.30 -6.02 -31.00
N PRO A 248 16.57 -6.80 -31.84
CA PRO A 248 15.77 -6.21 -32.90
C PRO A 248 14.67 -5.31 -32.32
N PRO A 249 14.28 -4.23 -33.02
CA PRO A 249 13.21 -3.36 -32.56
C PRO A 249 11.90 -4.17 -32.48
N ILE A 250 11.26 -4.10 -31.30
CA ILE A 250 9.89 -4.58 -31.10
C ILE A 250 8.99 -3.76 -32.04
N PRO A 251 8.16 -4.37 -32.90
CA PRO A 251 7.33 -3.61 -33.81
C PRO A 251 6.35 -2.73 -33.02
N GLU A 252 6.34 -1.43 -33.36
CA GLU A 252 5.32 -0.47 -32.92
C GLU A 252 3.93 -1.01 -33.28
N ARG A 253 3.13 -1.34 -32.26
CA ARG A 253 1.69 -1.52 -32.46
C ARG A 253 1.08 -0.13 -32.69
N SER A 254 0.76 0.15 -33.95
CA SER A 254 -0.21 1.21 -34.29
C SER A 254 -1.59 0.88 -33.69
N PRO A 255 -2.38 1.90 -33.33
CA PRO A 255 -3.59 1.74 -32.53
C PRO A 255 -4.74 1.20 -33.40
N LEU A 256 -5.31 0.06 -33.02
CA LEU A 256 -6.64 -0.33 -33.49
C LEU A 256 -7.68 0.04 -32.42
N SER A 257 -8.74 0.65 -32.95
CA SER A 257 -10.00 1.13 -32.36
C SER A 257 -10.69 0.18 -31.37
N PRO A 258 -11.64 0.70 -30.55
CA PRO A 258 -12.18 -0.02 -29.41
C PRO A 258 -13.07 -1.18 -29.88
N GLU A 259 -12.61 -2.40 -29.64
CA GLU A 259 -13.48 -3.57 -29.67
C GLU A 259 -14.38 -3.49 -28.43
N ALA A 260 -15.69 -3.55 -28.69
CA ALA A 260 -16.72 -3.55 -27.67
C ALA A 260 -16.44 -4.66 -26.65
N GLU A 261 -16.30 -4.28 -25.38
CA GLU A 261 -16.33 -5.21 -24.26
C GLU A 261 -17.72 -5.86 -24.23
N GLU A 262 -17.76 -7.10 -24.68
CA GLU A 262 -18.89 -7.99 -24.49
C GLU A 262 -18.93 -8.31 -22.99
N GLU A 263 -19.91 -7.77 -22.27
CA GLU A 263 -20.16 -8.05 -20.84
C GLU A 263 -20.47 -9.55 -20.68
N ILE A 264 -19.43 -10.34 -20.40
CA ILE A 264 -19.56 -11.70 -19.90
C ILE A 264 -20.09 -11.59 -18.46
N PRO A 265 -21.09 -12.38 -18.04
CA PRO A 265 -21.54 -12.37 -16.65
C PRO A 265 -20.35 -12.68 -15.72
N GLU A 266 -19.96 -11.68 -14.90
CA GLU A 266 -18.83 -11.74 -13.95
C GLU A 266 -18.81 -13.04 -13.12
N GLU A 267 -19.99 -13.58 -12.84
CA GLU A 267 -20.22 -14.76 -12.00
C GLU A 267 -19.64 -16.06 -12.60
N GLY A 268 -19.70 -16.26 -13.93
CA GLY A 268 -19.13 -17.44 -14.59
C GLY A 268 -17.61 -17.39 -14.69
N ALA A 269 -17.04 -16.19 -14.84
CA ALA A 269 -15.59 -15.98 -14.92
C ALA A 269 -14.90 -16.09 -13.55
N GLU A 270 -15.57 -15.67 -12.47
CA GLU A 270 -15.11 -15.85 -11.08
C GLU A 270 -15.06 -17.34 -10.68
N LEU A 271 -16.10 -18.12 -11.02
CA LEU A 271 -16.14 -19.57 -10.76
C LEU A 271 -14.97 -20.31 -11.43
N ASP A 272 -14.61 -19.95 -12.67
CA ASP A 272 -13.45 -20.52 -13.37
C ASP A 272 -12.12 -20.16 -12.68
N LYS A 273 -11.96 -18.89 -12.26
CA LYS A 273 -10.78 -18.44 -11.51
C LYS A 273 -10.64 -19.15 -10.16
N GLN A 274 -11.75 -19.38 -9.46
CA GLN A 274 -11.75 -20.10 -8.19
C GLN A 274 -11.39 -21.58 -8.36
N ALA A 275 -11.93 -22.25 -9.39
CA ALA A 275 -11.57 -23.62 -9.73
C ALA A 275 -10.07 -23.73 -10.09
N LYS A 276 -9.55 -22.76 -10.84
CA LYS A 276 -8.12 -22.65 -11.15
C LYS A 276 -7.27 -22.47 -9.89
N LEU A 277 -7.66 -21.56 -8.98
CA LEU A 277 -6.95 -21.34 -7.71
C LEU A 277 -6.95 -22.61 -6.87
N ARG A 278 -8.07 -23.33 -6.78
CA ARG A 278 -8.15 -24.64 -6.11
C ARG A 278 -7.16 -25.64 -6.68
N MET A 279 -7.07 -25.74 -8.00
CA MET A 279 -6.09 -26.61 -8.65
C MET A 279 -4.65 -26.22 -8.34
N ILE A 280 -4.34 -24.91 -8.27
CA ILE A 280 -3.02 -24.40 -7.87
C ILE A 280 -2.71 -24.81 -6.43
N VAL A 281 -3.62 -24.59 -5.50
CA VAL A 281 -3.42 -24.90 -4.07
C VAL A 281 -3.22 -26.40 -3.85
N ILE A 282 -4.06 -27.26 -4.45
CA ILE A 282 -3.91 -28.72 -4.36
C ILE A 282 -2.54 -29.18 -4.86
N ARG A 283 -2.10 -28.65 -6.01
CA ARG A 283 -0.78 -28.95 -6.57
C ARG A 283 0.35 -28.49 -5.66
N ASN A 284 0.22 -27.30 -5.07
CA ASN A 284 1.23 -26.74 -4.19
C ASN A 284 1.38 -27.55 -2.91
N ILE A 285 0.28 -28.01 -2.30
CA ILE A 285 0.32 -28.88 -1.12
C ILE A 285 1.21 -30.10 -1.35
N ALA A 286 0.94 -30.87 -2.41
CA ALA A 286 1.70 -32.08 -2.71
C ALA A 286 3.18 -31.77 -2.92
N ARG A 287 3.49 -30.76 -3.73
CA ARG A 287 4.86 -30.35 -4.05
C ARG A 287 5.62 -29.82 -2.83
N HIS A 288 4.97 -29.04 -1.98
CA HIS A 288 5.58 -28.43 -0.80
C HIS A 288 5.88 -29.49 0.25
N GLN A 289 4.94 -30.41 0.47
CA GLN A 289 5.15 -31.54 1.36
C GLN A 289 6.32 -32.41 0.91
N GLU A 290 6.41 -32.72 -0.39
CA GLU A 290 7.53 -33.47 -0.95
C GLU A 290 8.87 -32.76 -0.70
N LYS A 291 8.96 -31.47 -1.05
CA LYS A 291 10.18 -30.67 -0.85
C LYS A 291 10.61 -30.58 0.62
N LEU A 292 9.67 -30.30 1.52
CA LEU A 292 9.96 -30.17 2.95
C LEU A 292 10.33 -31.51 3.59
N ARG A 293 9.70 -32.62 3.17
CA ARG A 293 10.10 -33.98 3.61
C ARG A 293 11.47 -34.35 3.10
N ALA A 294 11.78 -34.07 1.83
CA ALA A 294 13.10 -34.31 1.25
C ALA A 294 14.20 -33.44 1.91
N ALA A 295 13.85 -32.25 2.41
CA ALA A 295 14.76 -31.45 3.22
C ALA A 295 15.01 -32.07 4.60
N LEU A 296 13.99 -32.70 5.22
CA LEU A 296 14.12 -33.34 6.52
C LEU A 296 15.15 -34.47 6.57
N GLU A 297 15.36 -35.15 5.43
CA GLU A 297 16.38 -36.21 5.30
C GLU A 297 17.81 -35.65 5.27
N ARG A 298 17.98 -34.39 4.85
CA ARG A 298 19.27 -33.75 4.62
C ARG A 298 19.65 -32.76 5.73
N VAL A 299 18.69 -32.36 6.55
CA VAL A 299 18.82 -31.27 7.51
C VAL A 299 19.72 -31.63 8.70
N PRO A 300 20.58 -30.71 9.20
CA PRO A 300 21.35 -30.94 10.41
C PRO A 300 20.44 -31.22 11.62
N GLY A 301 20.87 -32.09 12.55
CA GLY A 301 20.08 -32.51 13.71
C GLY A 301 19.36 -31.38 14.48
N PRO A 302 20.00 -30.22 14.74
CA PRO A 302 19.35 -29.06 15.39
C PRO A 302 18.19 -28.43 14.60
N ALA A 303 18.20 -28.52 13.26
CA ALA A 303 17.18 -27.93 12.38
C ALA A 303 15.92 -28.79 12.26
N ARG A 304 16.05 -30.10 12.53
CA ARG A 304 14.99 -31.10 12.33
C ARG A 304 13.68 -30.78 13.07
N PRO A 305 13.69 -30.38 14.36
CA PRO A 305 12.44 -30.07 15.07
C PRO A 305 11.74 -28.82 14.53
N ALA A 306 12.51 -27.81 14.10
CA ALA A 306 11.95 -26.60 13.52
C ALA A 306 11.31 -26.87 12.15
N LEU A 307 11.95 -27.69 11.31
CA LEU A 307 11.38 -28.10 10.03
C LEU A 307 10.12 -28.97 10.19
N LEU A 308 10.07 -29.85 11.18
CA LEU A 308 8.86 -30.62 11.51
C LEU A 308 7.68 -29.73 11.92
N ARG A 309 7.93 -28.71 12.76
CA ARG A 309 6.93 -27.70 13.12
C ARG A 309 6.45 -26.94 11.90
N ALA A 310 7.35 -26.58 10.99
CA ALA A 310 7.02 -25.89 9.74
C ALA A 310 6.09 -26.73 8.85
N ILE A 311 6.37 -28.02 8.70
CA ILE A 311 5.52 -28.95 7.94
C ILE A 311 4.11 -29.02 8.56
N ALA A 312 4.04 -29.20 9.89
CA ALA A 312 2.77 -29.29 10.59
C ALA A 312 1.94 -27.99 10.46
N ALA A 313 2.57 -26.83 10.65
CA ALA A 313 1.92 -25.53 10.50
C ALA A 313 1.44 -25.31 9.05
N SER A 314 2.29 -25.57 8.06
CA SER A 314 1.93 -25.42 6.65
C SER A 314 0.74 -26.29 6.26
N ASN A 315 0.67 -27.53 6.74
CA ASN A 315 -0.45 -28.43 6.47
C ASN A 315 -1.76 -27.88 7.04
N ALA A 316 -1.74 -27.42 8.30
CA ALA A 316 -2.92 -26.85 8.94
C ALA A 316 -3.42 -25.60 8.18
N GLU A 317 -2.52 -24.75 7.71
CA GLU A 317 -2.91 -23.58 6.91
C GLU A 317 -3.47 -23.96 5.53
N TYR A 318 -2.86 -24.93 4.86
CA TYR A 318 -3.36 -25.41 3.57
C TYR A 318 -4.76 -26.04 3.66
N GLU A 319 -5.04 -26.78 4.74
CA GLU A 319 -6.37 -27.30 4.99
C GLU A 319 -7.41 -26.18 5.18
N ARG A 320 -7.04 -25.08 5.84
CA ARG A 320 -7.93 -23.91 5.97
C ARG A 320 -8.23 -23.27 4.62
N VAL A 321 -7.21 -23.11 3.77
CA VAL A 321 -7.41 -22.56 2.42
C VAL A 321 -8.33 -23.46 1.60
N LEU A 322 -8.12 -24.78 1.64
CA LEU A 322 -8.97 -25.72 0.90
C LEU A 322 -10.42 -25.70 1.39
N LYS A 323 -10.64 -25.66 2.71
CA LYS A 323 -11.99 -25.54 3.28
C LYS A 323 -12.68 -24.24 2.86
N ALA A 324 -11.98 -23.12 2.93
CA ALA A 324 -12.50 -21.83 2.47
C ALA A 324 -12.89 -21.88 0.99
N LEU A 325 -12.07 -22.51 0.13
CA LEU A 325 -12.38 -22.70 -1.30
C LEU A 325 -13.58 -23.63 -1.54
N GLU A 326 -13.86 -24.57 -0.64
CA GLU A 326 -14.99 -25.51 -0.74
C GLU A 326 -16.32 -24.92 -0.25
N GLU A 327 -16.29 -24.11 0.80
CA GLU A 327 -17.47 -23.49 1.39
C GLU A 327 -18.02 -22.37 0.51
N GLU A 328 -17.14 -21.54 -0.04
CA GLU A 328 -17.48 -20.47 -0.99
C GLU A 328 -18.15 -21.01 -2.27
N GLY A 329 -17.68 -22.17 -2.77
CA GLY A 329 -18.27 -22.82 -3.94
C GLY A 329 -19.64 -23.48 -3.68
N ARG A 330 -19.96 -23.80 -2.41
CA ARG A 330 -21.23 -24.44 -2.02
C ARG A 330 -22.33 -23.43 -1.65
N GLY A 331 -21.98 -22.17 -1.38
CA GLY A 331 -22.93 -21.11 -1.05
C GLY A 331 -23.67 -20.50 -2.25
N LYS A 332 -23.35 -20.93 -3.48
CA LYS A 332 -23.92 -20.41 -4.74
C LYS A 332 -24.76 -21.44 -5.52
N ASP A 333 -24.89 -22.68 -5.03
CA ASP A 333 -25.77 -23.74 -5.56
C ASP A 333 -27.12 -23.76 -4.83
#